data_AF-F9EJ37-F1
#
_entry.id   AF-F9EJ37-F1
#
_cell.length_a   1.000
_cell.length_b   1.000
_cell.length_c   1.000
_cell.angle_alpha   90.00
_cell.angle_beta   90.00
_cell.angle_gamma   90.00
#
_symmetry.space_group_name_H-M   'P 1'
#
loop_
_entity.id
_entity.type
_entity.pdbx_description
1 polymer ?
#
loop_
_entity_poly.entity_id
_entity_poly.type
_entity_poly.pdbx_seq_one_letter_code
_entity_poly.pdbx_strand_id
1 'polypeptide(L)'
;AAGPGAGGAAERADARMQVNVAIGYGGRQEIADAVRDLLRERADAGDSLEDVAATLSEEDITDHLYTKGQPDPDLVIRTSGEQRLSGFLLWQTVHSEFYFCEVNWPAFRRVDFLRALRDYAGRQRRLGR
;
A
#
# COMPACT_ATOMS: atom_id res chain seq x y z
N ALA A 1 43.95 -0.92 4.79
CA ALA A 1 43.07 -0.34 3.77
C ALA A 1 42.38 -1.49 3.03
N ALA A 2 41.04 -1.47 3.03
CA ALA A 2 40.07 -2.26 2.26
C ALA A 2 40.19 -3.80 2.22
N GLY A 3 39.26 -4.48 2.91
CA GLY A 3 39.02 -5.92 2.77
C GLY A 3 38.13 -6.26 1.56
N PRO A 4 38.17 -7.50 1.06
CA PRO A 4 37.32 -7.91 -0.05
C PRO A 4 35.93 -8.25 0.48
N GLY A 5 34.93 -7.59 -0.10
CA GLY A 5 33.53 -7.70 0.27
C GLY A 5 33.00 -9.12 0.12
N ALA A 6 32.44 -9.63 1.21
CA ALA A 6 31.51 -10.76 1.15
C ALA A 6 30.28 -10.28 0.37
N GLY A 7 30.14 -10.77 -0.86
CA GLY A 7 28.90 -10.68 -1.61
C GLY A 7 27.83 -11.39 -0.82
N GLY A 8 27.00 -10.63 -0.11
CA GLY A 8 25.74 -11.11 0.42
C GLY A 8 24.91 -11.55 -0.77
N ALA A 9 24.81 -12.85 -0.97
CA ALA A 9 23.85 -13.43 -1.89
C ALA A 9 22.48 -12.90 -1.44
N ALA A 10 21.90 -11.99 -2.23
CA ALA A 10 20.51 -11.62 -2.10
C ALA A 10 19.73 -12.92 -2.20
N GLU A 11 19.25 -13.39 -1.05
CA GLU A 11 18.34 -14.50 -0.91
C GLU A 11 17.21 -14.21 -1.89
N ARG A 12 17.13 -15.00 -2.98
CA ARG A 12 16.09 -14.84 -3.99
C ARG A 12 14.79 -15.14 -3.27
N ALA A 13 14.10 -14.09 -2.83
CA ALA A 13 12.79 -14.19 -2.25
C ALA A 13 11.94 -15.05 -3.18
N ASP A 14 11.46 -16.17 -2.65
CA ASP A 14 10.51 -17.06 -3.30
C ASP A 14 9.38 -16.18 -3.86
N ALA A 15 9.31 -16.04 -5.19
CA ALA A 15 8.46 -15.07 -5.89
C ALA A 15 6.98 -15.53 -5.85
N ARG A 16 6.45 -15.71 -4.65
CA ARG A 16 5.07 -16.05 -4.39
C ARG A 16 4.22 -14.81 -4.64
N MET A 17 3.27 -14.93 -5.56
CA MET A 17 2.28 -13.90 -5.80
C MET A 17 1.39 -13.74 -4.57
N GLN A 18 1.36 -12.55 -3.98
CA GLN A 18 0.43 -12.21 -2.91
C GLN A 18 -0.81 -11.55 -3.51
N VAL A 19 -1.99 -12.01 -3.09
CA VAL A 19 -3.28 -11.50 -3.56
C VAL A 19 -4.14 -11.15 -2.37
N ASN A 20 -4.51 -9.87 -2.24
CA ASN A 20 -5.46 -9.40 -1.24
C ASN A 20 -6.84 -9.26 -1.88
N VAL A 21 -7.87 -9.85 -1.26
CA VAL A 21 -9.26 -9.70 -1.69
C VAL A 21 -10.01 -8.90 -0.62
N ALA A 22 -10.38 -7.66 -0.97
CA ALA A 22 -11.01 -6.72 -0.06
C ALA A 22 -12.54 -6.86 -0.12
N ILE A 23 -13.15 -7.56 0.85
CA ILE A 23 -14.59 -7.80 0.94
C ILE A 23 -15.16 -7.03 2.13
N GLY A 24 -16.18 -6.19 1.89
CA GLY A 24 -16.69 -5.29 2.94
C GLY A 24 -15.66 -4.27 3.43
N TYR A 25 -14.61 -4.05 2.64
CA TYR A 25 -13.51 -3.15 2.97
C TYR A 25 -13.92 -1.69 2.81
N GLY A 26 -13.45 -0.83 3.72
CA GLY A 26 -13.46 0.61 3.57
C GLY A 26 -12.25 1.24 4.23
N GLY A 27 -11.50 2.07 3.51
CA GLY A 27 -10.23 2.62 4.01
C GLY A 27 -10.38 3.53 5.23
N ARG A 28 -11.52 4.20 5.39
CA ARG A 28 -11.80 4.96 6.64
C ARG A 28 -12.00 4.05 7.83
N GLN A 29 -12.66 2.91 7.62
CA GLN A 29 -12.89 1.91 8.65
C GLN A 29 -11.56 1.27 9.05
N GLU A 30 -10.73 0.90 8.08
CA GLU A 30 -9.37 0.40 8.31
C GLU A 30 -8.54 1.36 9.18
N ILE A 31 -8.49 2.65 8.87
CA ILE A 31 -7.74 3.63 9.68
C ILE A 31 -8.31 3.73 11.09
N ALA A 32 -9.63 3.76 11.25
CA ALA A 32 -10.26 3.82 12.56
C ALA A 32 -9.98 2.56 13.41
N ASP A 33 -9.91 1.39 12.77
CA ASP A 33 -9.59 0.12 13.42
C ASP A 33 -8.11 0.06 13.80
N ALA A 34 -7.21 0.49 12.91
CA ALA A 34 -5.77 0.58 13.17
C ALA A 34 -5.46 1.47 14.38
N VAL A 35 -6.06 2.67 14.44
CA VAL A 35 -5.89 3.58 15.60
C VAL A 35 -6.45 2.96 16.88
N ARG A 36 -7.58 2.25 16.81
CA ARG A 36 -8.16 1.60 17.99
C ARG A 36 -7.26 0.49 18.52
N ASP A 37 -6.67 -0.30 17.62
CA ASP A 37 -5.80 -1.41 18.01
C ASP A 37 -4.47 -0.90 18.56
N LEU A 38 -3.89 0.16 17.98
CA LEU A 38 -2.72 0.85 18.54
C LEU A 38 -2.99 1.34 19.95
N LEU A 39 -4.11 2.03 20.19
CA LEU A 39 -4.43 2.56 21.51
C LEU A 39 -4.61 1.44 22.55
N ARG A 40 -5.15 0.28 22.15
CA ARG A 40 -5.26 -0.89 23.02
C ARG A 40 -3.90 -1.48 23.35
N GLU A 41 -3.04 -1.66 22.35
CA GLU A 41 -1.68 -2.17 22.55
C GLU A 41 -0.88 -1.27 23.52
N ARG A 42 -0.93 0.04 23.32
CA ARG A 42 -0.24 1.01 24.19
C ARG A 42 -0.81 1.04 25.61
N ALA A 43 -2.13 0.93 25.76
CA ALA A 43 -2.76 0.83 27.08
C ALA A 43 -2.35 -0.47 27.81
N ASP A 44 -2.26 -1.60 27.10
CA ASP A 44 -1.81 -2.88 27.65
C ASP A 44 -0.32 -2.84 28.05
N ALA A 45 0.49 -2.02 27.36
CA ALA A 45 1.87 -1.71 27.73
C ALA A 45 2.01 -0.75 28.94
N GLY A 46 0.91 -0.13 29.37
CA GLY A 46 0.87 0.78 30.51
C GLY A 46 1.14 2.25 30.18
N ASP A 47 1.15 2.62 28.89
CA ASP A 47 1.36 4.01 28.45
C ASP A 47 0.12 4.88 28.76
N SER A 48 0.34 6.13 29.14
CA SER A 48 -0.73 7.13 29.23
C SER A 48 -1.10 7.67 27.85
N LEU A 49 -2.27 8.31 27.72
CA LEU A 49 -2.65 8.95 26.45
C LEU A 49 -1.67 10.08 26.08
N GLU A 50 -1.11 10.78 27.07
CA GLU A 50 -0.08 11.80 26.87
C GLU A 50 1.21 11.20 26.30
N ASP A 51 1.65 10.03 26.79
CA ASP A 51 2.84 9.34 26.28
C ASP A 51 2.64 8.88 24.83
N VAL A 52 1.46 8.32 24.53
CA VAL A 52 1.10 7.90 23.17
C VAL A 52 1.07 9.11 22.23
N ALA A 53 0.39 10.20 22.62
CA ALA A 53 0.30 11.40 21.79
C ALA A 53 1.66 12.05 21.51
N ALA A 54 2.62 11.94 22.44
CA ALA A 54 3.97 12.47 22.28
C ALA A 54 4.85 11.65 21.33
N THR A 55 4.53 10.37 21.12
CA THR A 55 5.37 9.42 20.37
C THR A 55 4.72 8.88 19.08
N LEU A 56 3.41 9.05 18.92
CA LEU A 56 2.64 8.55 17.78
C LEU A 56 3.20 9.05 16.45
N SER A 57 3.44 8.10 15.54
CA SER A 57 3.92 8.34 14.19
C SER A 57 3.01 7.72 13.12
N GLU A 58 3.27 8.07 11.85
CA GLU A 58 2.63 7.42 10.70
C GLU A 58 2.98 5.93 10.62
N GLU A 59 4.19 5.54 11.04
CA GLU A 59 4.63 4.15 11.06
C GLU A 59 3.83 3.32 12.07
N ASP A 60 3.56 3.88 13.26
CA ASP A 60 2.72 3.19 14.24
C ASP A 60 1.31 2.90 13.67
N ILE A 61 0.72 3.83 12.92
CA ILE A 61 -0.59 3.59 12.27
C ILE A 61 -0.44 2.52 11.17
N THR A 62 0.62 2.60 10.37
CA THR A 62 0.91 1.67 9.26
C THR A 62 1.02 0.22 9.74
N ASP A 63 1.66 0.01 10.89
CA ASP A 63 1.85 -1.30 11.52
C ASP A 63 0.55 -1.92 12.05
N HIS A 64 -0.52 -1.12 12.13
CA HIS A 64 -1.85 -1.57 12.56
C HIS A 64 -2.88 -1.65 11.42
N LEU A 65 -2.50 -1.35 10.17
CA LEU A 65 -3.38 -1.52 9.01
C LEU A 65 -3.59 -3.00 8.65
N TYR A 66 -4.64 -3.29 7.87
CA TYR A 66 -4.89 -4.65 7.39
C TYR A 66 -3.79 -5.15 6.45
N THR A 67 -3.08 -4.22 5.81
CA THR A 67 -1.96 -4.49 4.90
C THR A 67 -0.59 -4.41 5.59
N LYS A 68 -0.51 -4.42 6.92
CA LYS A 68 0.76 -4.34 7.64
C LYS A 68 1.82 -5.32 7.10
N GLY A 69 3.05 -4.84 6.96
CA GLY A 69 4.17 -5.61 6.39
C GLY A 69 4.10 -5.82 4.87
N GLN A 70 3.13 -5.25 4.16
CA GLN A 70 3.07 -5.24 2.70
C GLN A 70 3.54 -3.89 2.16
N PRO A 71 4.22 -3.86 0.99
CA PRO A 71 4.56 -2.59 0.36
C PRO A 71 3.31 -1.86 -0.12
N ASP A 72 3.40 -0.54 -0.18
CA ASP A 72 2.37 0.28 -0.78
C ASP A 72 2.18 -0.05 -2.27
N PRO A 73 0.95 0.03 -2.80
CA PRO A 73 0.70 -0.20 -4.20
C PRO A 73 1.37 0.87 -5.07
N ASP A 74 2.16 0.42 -6.04
CA ASP A 74 2.73 1.27 -7.08
C ASP A 74 1.70 1.84 -8.05
N LEU A 75 0.72 1.01 -8.42
CA LEU A 75 -0.26 1.28 -9.47
C LEU A 75 -1.65 0.84 -9.03
N VAL A 76 -2.60 1.76 -9.09
CA VAL A 76 -4.03 1.48 -8.89
C VAL A 76 -4.75 1.57 -10.23
N ILE A 77 -5.33 0.45 -10.65
CA ILE A 77 -6.14 0.36 -11.86
C ILE A 77 -7.62 0.41 -11.48
N ARG A 78 -8.36 1.35 -12.06
CA ARG A 78 -9.81 1.47 -11.87
C ARG A 78 -10.54 1.43 -13.20
N THR A 79 -11.47 0.49 -13.30
CA THR A 79 -12.31 0.25 -14.48
C THR A 79 -13.60 1.07 -14.47
N SER A 80 -14.37 0.97 -15.55
CA SER A 80 -15.71 1.55 -15.71
C SER A 80 -15.76 3.09 -15.79
N GLY A 81 -14.65 3.75 -16.14
CA GLY A 81 -14.59 5.18 -16.43
C GLY A 81 -14.63 6.13 -15.22
N GLU A 82 -14.85 5.61 -14.02
CA GLU A 82 -14.99 6.42 -12.80
C GLU A 82 -13.63 6.93 -12.30
N GLN A 83 -13.45 8.26 -12.24
CA GLN A 83 -12.22 8.90 -11.76
C GLN A 83 -12.30 9.29 -10.28
N ARG A 84 -12.29 8.30 -9.40
CA ARG A 84 -12.21 8.49 -7.93
C ARG A 84 -11.57 7.27 -7.28
N LEU A 85 -11.26 7.34 -5.99
CA LEU A 85 -10.79 6.17 -5.22
C LEU A 85 -11.91 5.40 -4.53
N SER A 86 -13.03 6.06 -4.23
CA SER A 86 -14.15 5.45 -3.48
C SER A 86 -13.73 4.85 -2.12
N GLY A 87 -12.68 5.38 -1.49
CA GLY A 87 -12.23 4.90 -0.18
C GLY A 87 -11.39 3.62 -0.22
N PHE A 88 -10.91 3.20 -1.38
CA PHE A 88 -10.01 2.04 -1.50
C PHE A 88 -8.57 2.42 -1.14
N LEU A 89 -7.96 1.70 -0.19
CA LEU A 89 -6.56 1.85 0.24
C LEU A 89 -6.12 3.30 0.45
N LEU A 90 -6.89 4.05 1.27
CA LEU A 90 -6.69 5.50 1.43
C LEU A 90 -5.31 5.87 1.96
N TRP A 91 -4.76 5.06 2.87
CA TRP A 91 -3.46 5.29 3.47
C TRP A 91 -2.34 4.87 2.52
N GLN A 92 -2.46 3.68 1.96
CA GLN A 92 -1.43 3.03 1.15
C GLN A 92 -1.25 3.69 -0.21
N THR A 93 -2.27 4.39 -0.72
CA THR A 93 -2.26 4.95 -2.09
C THR A 93 -1.76 6.38 -2.23
N VAL A 94 -1.18 6.96 -1.17
CA VAL A 94 -0.69 8.36 -1.15
C VAL A 94 0.32 8.64 -2.27
N HIS A 95 1.16 7.66 -2.61
CA HIS A 95 2.17 7.77 -3.66
C HIS A 95 1.90 6.88 -4.89
N SER A 96 0.72 6.26 -4.96
CA SER A 96 0.36 5.42 -6.10
C SER A 96 0.11 6.25 -7.35
N GLU A 97 0.48 5.68 -8.49
CA GLU A 97 -0.02 6.15 -9.79
C GLU A 97 -1.42 5.56 -10.04
N PHE A 98 -2.29 6.36 -10.66
CA PHE A 98 -3.66 5.95 -10.95
C PHE A 98 -3.90 5.80 -12.44
N TYR A 99 -4.43 4.64 -12.84
CA TYR A 99 -4.86 4.36 -14.20
C TYR A 99 -6.36 4.12 -14.24
N PHE A 100 -7.10 5.06 -14.84
CA PHE A 100 -8.54 4.96 -15.04
C PHE A 100 -8.83 4.55 -16.48
N CYS A 101 -9.65 3.51 -16.67
CA CYS A 101 -10.09 3.09 -18.00
C CYS A 101 -11.61 2.91 -18.10
N GLU A 102 -12.15 3.18 -19.27
CA GLU A 102 -13.59 3.09 -19.56
C GLU A 102 -14.12 1.65 -19.62
N VAL A 103 -13.24 0.66 -19.86
CA VAL A 103 -13.62 -0.74 -19.95
C VAL A 103 -14.23 -1.21 -18.62
N ASN A 104 -15.42 -1.81 -18.66
CA ASN A 104 -16.07 -2.39 -17.50
C ASN A 104 -15.32 -3.63 -16.99
N TRP A 105 -15.29 -3.86 -15.67
CA TRP A 105 -14.55 -4.97 -15.05
C TRP A 105 -14.81 -6.35 -15.69
N PRO A 106 -16.05 -6.79 -15.96
CA PRO A 106 -16.30 -8.08 -16.61
C PRO A 106 -15.73 -8.20 -18.03
N ALA A 107 -15.46 -7.07 -18.69
CA ALA A 107 -14.87 -7.00 -20.02
C ALA A 107 -13.36 -6.67 -20.00
N PHE A 108 -12.75 -6.52 -18.82
CA PHE A 108 -11.34 -6.19 -18.67
C PHE A 108 -10.47 -7.38 -19.05
N ARG A 109 -9.57 -7.20 -20.03
CA ARG A 109 -8.74 -8.29 -20.57
C ARG A 109 -7.27 -8.06 -20.28
N ARG A 110 -6.46 -9.10 -20.52
CA ARG A 110 -4.99 -9.02 -20.45
C ARG A 110 -4.41 -7.85 -21.26
N VAL A 111 -4.98 -7.53 -22.43
CA VAL A 111 -4.51 -6.40 -23.25
C VAL A 111 -4.72 -5.05 -22.53
N ASP A 112 -5.79 -4.92 -21.75
CA ASP A 112 -6.10 -3.71 -21.00
C ASP A 112 -5.17 -3.58 -19.77
N PHE A 113 -4.90 -4.69 -19.09
CA PHE A 113 -3.86 -4.74 -18.05
C PHE A 113 -2.47 -4.34 -18.59
N LEU A 114 -2.05 -4.89 -19.74
CA LEU A 114 -0.77 -4.54 -20.36
C LEU A 114 -0.71 -3.08 -20.81
N ARG A 115 -1.85 -2.46 -21.16
CA ARG A 115 -1.93 -1.02 -21.44
C ARG A 115 -1.69 -0.20 -20.17
N ALA A 116 -2.32 -0.57 -19.06
CA ALA A 116 -2.11 0.08 -17.76
C ALA A 116 -0.64 0.00 -17.32
N LEU A 117 -0.02 -1.19 -17.44
CA LEU A 117 1.40 -1.36 -17.12
C LEU A 117 2.31 -0.53 -18.04
N ARG A 118 1.99 -0.45 -19.33
CA ARG A 118 2.76 0.38 -20.28
C ARG A 118 2.66 1.86 -19.94
N ASP A 119 1.47 2.33 -19.58
CA ASP A 119 1.24 3.71 -19.16
C ASP A 119 2.04 4.04 -17.89
N TYR A 120 1.95 3.18 -16.87
CA TYR A 120 2.75 3.28 -15.65
C TYR A 120 4.26 3.30 -15.91
N ALA A 121 4.77 2.34 -16.69
CA ALA A 121 6.18 2.27 -17.06
C ALA A 121 6.65 3.49 -17.88
N GLY A 122 5.75 4.14 -18.63
CA GLY A 122 6.04 5.38 -19.33
C GLY A 122 6.20 6.58 -18.39
N ARG A 123 5.52 6.57 -17.24
CA ARG A 123 5.57 7.64 -16.21
C ARG A 123 6.80 7.55 -15.31
N GLN A 124 7.36 6.35 -15.14
CA GLN A 124 8.59 6.04 -14.37
C GLN A 124 9.86 6.83 -14.76
N ARG A 125 9.80 7.72 -15.76
CA ARG A 125 10.89 8.68 -16.07
C ARG A 125 10.82 10.01 -15.31
N ARG A 126 9.87 10.17 -14.39
CA ARG A 126 9.70 11.38 -13.56
C ARG A 126 9.95 11.17 -12.06
N LEU A 127 10.61 10.07 -11.67
CA LEU A 127 11.33 10.06 -10.39
C LEU A 127 12.44 11.12 -10.50
N GLY A 128 12.39 12.14 -9.64
CA GLY A 128 13.25 13.34 -9.62
C GLY A 128 14.75 13.08 -9.78
N ARG A 129 15.61 14.01 -10.22
CA ARG A 129 15.81 15.39 -9.72
C ARG A 129 14.86 15.89 -8.64
#